data_AF-A0A0S9Q9L1-F1
#
_entry.id   AF-A0A0S9Q9L1-F1
#
_cell.length_a   1.000
_cell.length_b   1.000
_cell.length_c   1.000
_cell.angle_alpha   90.00
_cell.angle_beta   90.00
_cell.angle_gamma   90.00
#
_symmetry.space_group_name_H-M   'P 1'
#
loop_
_entity.id
_entity.type
_entity.pdbx_description
1 polymer ?
#
loop_
_entity_poly.entity_id
_entity_poly.type
_entity_poly.pdbx_seq_one_letter_code
_entity_poly.pdbx_strand_id
1 'polypeptide(L)'
;MEPTLDRFRALARSGPWRWRTLEVRFVEGTAAPAEASLDRARGTLVVRDPRGIHHVAAAPHSAPGRPWAVTPALDADGLVASRPTRATADRRIDYADAMWQSYLWVAVLDPVELSSGVLLDDPRAGEVAGRSVWWARAVPVEGYDPTCSCCPLLWSRVSDRLEYGEERDLTGIDYPSAHDVALDLGTGAVVRVVPLDGDRRGAWSLDVLAVDVVG
;
A
#
# COMPACT_ATOMS: atom_id res chain seq x y z
N MET A 1 -16.58 -9.02 -10.84
CA MET A 1 -17.19 -7.83 -10.25
C MET A 1 -16.60 -6.61 -10.92
N GLU A 2 -17.44 -5.65 -11.32
CA GLU A 2 -16.99 -4.44 -12.04
C GLU A 2 -16.36 -3.43 -11.05
N PRO A 3 -15.21 -2.83 -11.40
CA PRO A 3 -14.58 -1.83 -10.56
C PRO A 3 -15.39 -0.53 -10.53
N THR A 4 -15.49 0.04 -9.33
CA THR A 4 -15.93 1.42 -9.13
C THR A 4 -14.91 2.11 -8.24
N LEU A 5 -14.91 3.45 -8.22
CA LEU A 5 -14.00 4.21 -7.36
C LEU A 5 -14.19 3.87 -5.88
N ASP A 6 -15.44 3.69 -5.44
CA ASP A 6 -15.74 3.33 -4.05
C ASP A 6 -15.26 1.93 -3.70
N ARG A 7 -15.42 0.97 -4.62
CA ARG A 7 -14.87 -0.38 -4.47
C ARG A 7 -13.34 -0.38 -4.45
N PHE A 8 -12.70 0.44 -5.27
CA PHE A 8 -11.24 0.60 -5.25
C PHE A 8 -10.77 1.10 -3.89
N ARG A 9 -11.42 2.14 -3.33
CA ARG A 9 -11.13 2.65 -1.98
C ARG A 9 -11.39 1.61 -0.89
N ALA A 10 -12.47 0.85 -1.01
CA ALA A 10 -12.79 -0.22 -0.06
C ALA A 10 -11.76 -1.35 -0.11
N LEU A 11 -11.30 -1.72 -1.30
CA LEU A 11 -10.22 -2.71 -1.46
C LEU A 11 -8.90 -2.20 -0.86
N ALA A 12 -8.54 -0.94 -1.08
CA ALA A 12 -7.38 -0.31 -0.46
C ALA A 12 -7.46 -0.34 1.08
N ARG A 13 -8.66 -0.18 1.65
CA ARG A 13 -8.89 -0.34 3.10
C ARG A 13 -8.83 -1.79 3.57
N SER A 14 -8.90 -2.78 2.69
CA SER A 14 -9.11 -4.18 3.09
C SER A 14 -7.82 -4.99 3.26
N GLY A 15 -6.69 -4.53 2.72
CA GLY A 15 -5.42 -5.26 2.69
C GLY A 15 -5.05 -6.03 3.96
N PRO A 16 -5.14 -5.42 5.17
CA PRO A 16 -4.79 -6.08 6.44
C PRO A 16 -5.59 -7.34 6.79
N TRP A 17 -6.78 -7.52 6.19
CA TRP A 17 -7.69 -8.62 6.48
C TRP A 17 -7.77 -9.67 5.39
N ARG A 18 -7.08 -9.50 4.26
CA ARG A 18 -7.24 -10.41 3.11
C ARG A 18 -6.24 -11.55 3.07
N TRP A 19 -5.13 -11.42 3.80
CA TRP A 19 -4.06 -12.42 3.79
C TRP A 19 -3.29 -12.46 5.11
N ARG A 20 -2.71 -13.62 5.42
CA ARG A 20 -1.84 -13.85 6.59
C ARG A 20 -0.38 -13.97 6.20
N THR A 21 -0.11 -14.70 5.12
CA THR A 21 1.23 -14.83 4.57
C THR A 21 1.25 -14.42 3.11
N LEU A 22 2.38 -13.86 2.70
CA LEU A 22 2.58 -13.37 1.35
C LEU A 22 4.03 -13.61 0.93
N GLU A 23 4.23 -14.21 -0.24
CA GLU A 23 5.53 -14.27 -0.90
C GLU A 23 5.47 -13.37 -2.13
N VAL A 24 6.45 -12.48 -2.27
CA VAL A 24 6.44 -11.45 -3.31
C VAL A 24 7.80 -11.26 -3.94
N ARG A 25 7.79 -10.72 -5.16
CA ARG A 25 8.95 -10.08 -5.78
C ARG A 25 8.67 -8.59 -5.93
N PHE A 26 9.53 -7.75 -5.37
CA PHE A 26 9.40 -6.30 -5.41
C PHE A 26 10.52 -5.67 -6.23
N VAL A 27 10.17 -4.68 -7.04
CA VAL A 27 11.09 -3.90 -7.88
C VAL A 27 10.72 -2.43 -7.75
N GLU A 28 11.67 -1.60 -7.32
CA GLU A 28 11.54 -0.14 -7.27
C GLU A 28 12.40 0.51 -8.36
N GLY A 29 11.77 1.25 -9.28
CA GLY A 29 12.45 1.87 -10.42
C GLY A 29 13.26 0.87 -11.25
N THR A 30 14.58 1.10 -11.32
CA THR A 30 15.53 0.23 -12.02
C THR A 30 16.39 -0.59 -11.06
N ALA A 31 16.02 -0.66 -9.78
CA ALA A 31 16.75 -1.47 -8.81
C ALA A 31 16.63 -2.97 -9.14
N ALA A 32 17.59 -3.74 -8.65
CA ALA A 32 17.49 -5.20 -8.70
C ALA A 32 16.29 -5.69 -7.88
N PRO A 33 15.61 -6.77 -8.31
CA PRO A 33 14.47 -7.31 -7.59
C PRO A 33 14.86 -7.83 -6.20
N ALA A 34 13.95 -7.69 -5.25
CA ALA A 34 14.01 -8.34 -3.96
C ALA A 34 12.85 -9.34 -3.82
N GLU A 35 13.14 -10.54 -3.33
CA GLU A 35 12.11 -11.53 -2.99
C GLU A 35 11.87 -11.51 -1.48
N ALA A 36 10.61 -11.47 -1.08
CA ALA A 36 10.24 -11.33 0.33
C ALA A 36 9.16 -12.32 0.72
N SER A 37 9.29 -12.88 1.92
CA SER A 37 8.30 -13.74 2.56
C SER A 37 7.82 -13.07 3.85
N LEU A 38 6.51 -12.87 3.96
CA LEU A 38 5.84 -12.20 5.07
C LEU A 38 4.93 -13.16 5.80
N ASP A 39 4.96 -13.10 7.12
CA ASP A 39 3.95 -13.69 8.00
C ASP A 39 3.51 -12.61 8.99
N ARG A 40 2.32 -12.07 8.74
CA ARG A 40 1.71 -11.02 9.56
C ARG A 40 1.42 -11.49 10.97
N ALA A 41 0.89 -12.71 11.12
CA ALA A 41 0.55 -13.28 12.43
C ALA A 41 1.78 -13.38 13.34
N ARG A 42 2.94 -13.70 12.76
CA ARG A 42 4.23 -13.74 13.47
C ARG A 42 4.96 -12.41 13.49
N GLY A 43 4.55 -11.44 12.68
CA GLY A 43 5.25 -10.17 12.49
C GLY A 43 6.64 -10.36 11.90
N THR A 44 6.84 -11.38 11.06
CA THR A 44 8.14 -11.72 10.48
C THR A 44 8.18 -11.42 9.00
N LEU A 45 9.31 -10.86 8.56
CA LEU A 45 9.64 -10.57 7.18
C LEU A 45 11.04 -11.10 6.89
N VAL A 46 11.18 -11.88 5.82
CA VAL A 46 12.47 -12.33 5.31
C VAL A 46 12.62 -11.78 3.90
N VAL A 47 13.67 -10.99 3.65
CA VAL A 47 13.95 -10.41 2.33
C VAL A 47 15.26 -10.96 1.79
N ARG A 48 15.28 -11.32 0.51
CA ARG A 48 16.47 -11.70 -0.26
C ARG A 48 16.67 -10.68 -1.36
N ASP A 49 17.77 -9.96 -1.30
CA ASP A 49 18.19 -8.96 -2.30
C ASP A 49 19.68 -9.18 -2.67
N PRO A 50 20.26 -8.40 -3.60
CA PRO A 50 21.68 -8.56 -3.96
C PRO A 50 22.68 -8.30 -2.82
N ARG A 51 22.25 -7.67 -1.71
CA ARG A 51 23.09 -7.41 -0.54
C ARG A 51 23.04 -8.56 0.47
N GLY A 52 22.10 -9.50 0.33
CA GLY A 52 22.01 -10.72 1.12
C GLY A 52 20.60 -11.03 1.61
N ILE A 53 20.54 -11.74 2.74
CA ILE A 53 19.29 -12.13 3.40
C ILE A 53 19.09 -11.26 4.64
N HIS A 54 17.94 -10.60 4.72
CA HIS A 54 17.54 -9.73 5.82
C HIS A 54 16.40 -10.38 6.59
N HIS A 55 16.59 -10.57 7.89
CA HIS A 55 15.53 -11.02 8.80
C HIS A 55 15.02 -9.82 9.57
N VAL A 56 13.79 -9.42 9.30
CA VAL A 56 13.12 -8.31 9.97
C VAL A 56 12.00 -8.89 10.83
N ALA A 57 12.03 -8.59 12.12
CA ALA A 57 10.92 -8.82 13.02
C ALA A 57 10.29 -7.47 13.37
N ALA A 58 8.97 -7.38 13.33
CA ALA A 58 8.27 -6.25 13.92
C ALA A 58 8.68 -6.15 15.40
N ALA A 59 9.01 -4.94 15.87
CA ALA A 59 9.39 -4.76 17.26
C ALA A 59 8.28 -5.28 18.19
N PRO A 60 8.61 -5.94 19.32
CA PRO A 60 7.62 -6.39 20.29
C PRO A 60 6.97 -5.18 20.95
N HIS A 61 5.90 -4.67 20.34
CA HIS A 61 5.08 -3.61 20.93
C HIS A 61 4.16 -4.24 21.97
N SER A 62 4.20 -3.71 23.19
CA SER A 62 3.25 -3.99 24.28
C SER A 62 1.82 -3.87 23.74
N ALA A 63 1.14 -5.01 23.64
CA ALA A 63 0.25 -5.39 22.55
C ALA A 63 -0.92 -4.42 22.22
N PRO A 64 -0.78 -3.56 21.19
CA PRO A 64 -1.94 -3.22 20.35
C PRO A 64 -2.52 -4.50 19.72
N GLY A 65 -3.83 -4.51 19.46
CA GLY A 65 -4.46 -5.54 18.65
C GLY A 65 -3.91 -5.54 17.23
N ARG A 66 -3.90 -6.71 16.60
CA ARG A 66 -3.56 -6.83 15.17
C ARG A 66 -4.84 -6.70 14.32
N PRO A 67 -4.77 -6.18 13.09
CA PRO A 67 -5.94 -6.00 12.25
C PRO A 67 -6.74 -7.31 12.06
N TRP A 68 -6.06 -8.41 11.73
CA TRP A 68 -6.69 -9.73 11.57
C TRP A 68 -7.27 -10.35 12.85
N ALA A 69 -7.02 -9.75 14.03
CA ALA A 69 -7.61 -10.18 15.29
C ALA A 69 -8.93 -9.45 15.60
N VAL A 70 -9.35 -8.52 14.75
CA VAL A 70 -10.61 -7.78 14.88
C VAL A 70 -11.41 -7.83 13.58
N THR A 71 -12.73 -7.89 13.71
CA THR A 71 -13.64 -7.83 12.55
C THR A 71 -13.94 -6.38 12.21
N PRO A 72 -13.57 -5.90 11.00
CA PRO A 72 -13.90 -4.54 10.56
C PRO A 72 -15.37 -4.45 10.13
N ALA A 73 -15.89 -3.23 10.00
CA ALA A 73 -17.17 -3.03 9.31
C ALA A 73 -16.99 -3.32 7.81
N LEU A 74 -17.84 -4.19 7.27
CA LEU A 74 -17.83 -4.57 5.86
C LEU A 74 -18.99 -3.91 5.11
N ASP A 75 -18.78 -3.61 3.84
CA ASP A 75 -19.83 -3.19 2.90
C ASP A 75 -20.55 -4.41 2.28
N ALA A 76 -21.49 -4.13 1.37
CA ALA A 76 -22.29 -5.16 0.70
C ALA A 76 -21.47 -6.09 -0.21
N ASP A 77 -20.27 -5.68 -0.61
CA ASP A 77 -19.36 -6.48 -1.43
C ASP A 77 -18.34 -7.26 -0.56
N GLY A 78 -18.45 -7.17 0.78
CA GLY A 78 -17.53 -7.81 1.72
C GLY A 78 -16.17 -7.13 1.83
N LEU A 79 -16.05 -5.88 1.36
CA LEU A 79 -14.86 -5.06 1.51
C LEU A 79 -14.98 -4.16 2.74
N VAL A 80 -13.84 -3.69 3.26
CA VAL A 80 -13.81 -2.84 4.45
C VAL A 80 -14.43 -1.48 4.18
N ALA A 81 -15.59 -1.23 4.78
CA ALA A 81 -16.28 0.06 4.74
C ALA A 81 -15.51 1.09 5.59
N SER A 82 -15.10 0.72 6.80
CA SER A 82 -14.32 1.56 7.70
C SER A 82 -13.37 0.73 8.56
N ARG A 83 -12.11 1.18 8.69
CA ARG A 83 -11.13 0.52 9.56
C ARG A 83 -11.42 0.82 11.03
N PRO A 84 -11.26 -0.17 11.92
CA PRO A 84 -11.31 0.06 13.36
C PRO A 84 -10.28 1.11 13.79
N THR A 85 -10.76 2.16 14.45
CA THR A 85 -9.93 3.20 15.07
C THR A 85 -9.86 3.00 16.57
N ARG A 86 -9.06 3.81 17.28
CA ARG A 86 -9.07 3.83 18.75
C ARG A 86 -10.46 4.13 19.33
N ALA A 87 -11.30 4.86 18.62
CA ALA A 87 -12.65 5.18 19.08
C ALA A 87 -13.65 4.02 18.90
N THR A 88 -13.38 3.08 17.99
CA THR A 88 -14.31 2.02 17.61
C THR A 88 -13.84 0.61 17.99
N ALA A 89 -12.62 0.47 18.52
CA ALA A 89 -12.05 -0.80 18.93
C ALA A 89 -11.85 -0.87 20.46
N ASP A 90 -11.96 -2.07 21.02
CA ASP A 90 -11.70 -2.37 22.44
C ASP A 90 -10.24 -2.12 22.86
N ARG A 91 -9.34 -2.05 21.88
CA ARG A 91 -7.90 -1.81 22.02
C ARG A 91 -7.36 -1.03 20.83
N ARG A 92 -6.19 -0.39 21.00
CA ARG A 92 -5.46 0.23 19.87
C ARG A 92 -5.09 -0.85 18.87
N ILE A 93 -5.38 -0.64 17.58
CA ILE A 93 -4.94 -1.54 16.50
C ILE A 93 -3.64 -1.00 15.90
N ASP A 94 -2.67 -1.88 15.71
CA ASP A 94 -1.41 -1.57 15.03
C ASP A 94 -1.44 -2.15 13.61
N TYR A 95 -1.57 -1.25 12.64
CA TYR A 95 -1.61 -1.57 11.22
C TYR A 95 -0.22 -1.66 10.59
N ALA A 96 0.86 -1.34 11.32
CA ALA A 96 2.19 -1.35 10.75
C ALA A 96 2.64 -2.79 10.46
N ASP A 97 2.93 -3.06 9.19
CA ASP A 97 3.66 -4.25 8.76
C ASP A 97 5.17 -4.10 9.06
N ALA A 98 5.90 -5.22 9.02
CA ALA A 98 7.35 -5.20 9.12
C ALA A 98 7.95 -4.38 7.96
N MET A 99 8.75 -3.38 8.31
CA MET A 99 9.35 -2.45 7.36
C MET A 99 10.71 -2.96 6.88
N TRP A 100 10.93 -2.93 5.56
CA TRP A 100 12.24 -3.13 4.94
C TRP A 100 12.59 -1.92 4.07
N GLN A 101 13.74 -1.32 4.33
CA GLN A 101 14.31 -0.12 3.69
C GLN A 101 13.51 1.18 3.82
N SER A 102 12.21 1.19 3.52
CA SER A 102 11.38 2.39 3.51
C SER A 102 9.92 2.08 3.85
N TYR A 103 9.15 3.13 4.14
CA TYR A 103 7.70 3.01 4.34
C TYR A 103 6.91 2.83 3.05
N LEU A 104 7.52 3.05 1.88
CA LEU A 104 6.90 2.71 0.60
C LEU A 104 6.48 1.25 0.59
N TRP A 105 7.37 0.36 1.03
CA TRP A 105 7.10 -1.07 1.19
C TRP A 105 5.85 -1.35 2.05
N VAL A 106 5.68 -0.63 3.15
CA VAL A 106 4.52 -0.78 4.03
C VAL A 106 3.26 -0.29 3.34
N ALA A 107 3.31 0.87 2.67
CA ALA A 107 2.20 1.42 1.90
C ALA A 107 1.78 0.52 0.73
N VAL A 108 2.71 -0.25 0.14
CA VAL A 108 2.41 -1.24 -0.90
C VAL A 108 1.52 -2.37 -0.36
N LEU A 109 1.83 -2.87 0.84
CA LEU A 109 1.15 -4.00 1.48
C LEU A 109 -0.17 -3.60 2.17
N ASP A 110 -0.23 -2.34 2.60
CA ASP A 110 -1.38 -1.73 3.25
C ASP A 110 -1.69 -0.34 2.64
N PRO A 111 -2.29 -0.27 1.44
CA PRO A 111 -2.41 0.97 0.67
C PRO A 111 -3.58 1.85 1.12
N VAL A 112 -3.81 1.96 2.43
CA VAL A 112 -4.93 2.72 3.01
C VAL A 112 -4.93 4.18 2.58
N GLU A 113 -3.76 4.74 2.28
CA GLU A 113 -3.59 6.11 1.80
C GLU A 113 -4.27 6.37 0.45
N LEU A 114 -4.63 5.34 -0.32
CA LEU A 114 -5.46 5.48 -1.53
C LEU A 114 -6.96 5.67 -1.23
N SER A 115 -7.37 5.52 0.03
CA SER A 115 -8.79 5.53 0.40
C SER A 115 -9.35 6.92 0.70
N SER A 116 -8.49 7.92 0.90
CA SER A 116 -8.83 9.32 1.19
C SER A 116 -7.73 10.27 0.72
N GLY A 117 -8.06 11.53 0.42
CA GLY A 117 -7.06 12.51 0.01
C GLY A 117 -6.44 12.26 -1.36
N VAL A 118 -7.04 11.37 -2.14
CA VAL A 118 -6.63 11.02 -3.51
C VAL A 118 -7.85 11.12 -4.41
N LEU A 119 -7.74 11.94 -5.46
CA LEU A 119 -8.71 11.93 -6.55
C LEU A 119 -8.45 10.69 -7.39
N LEU A 120 -9.50 9.89 -7.58
CA LEU A 120 -9.45 8.68 -8.38
C LEU A 120 -10.37 8.83 -9.59
N ASP A 121 -9.91 8.38 -10.74
CA ASP A 121 -10.68 8.28 -11.98
C ASP A 121 -10.31 7.00 -12.76
N ASP A 122 -10.98 6.79 -13.89
CA ASP A 122 -10.75 5.67 -14.82
C ASP A 122 -10.66 4.27 -14.15
N PRO A 123 -11.68 3.85 -13.37
CA PRO A 123 -11.67 2.53 -12.75
C PRO A 123 -11.76 1.45 -13.84
N ARG A 124 -10.76 0.57 -13.91
CA ARG A 124 -10.68 -0.45 -14.96
C ARG A 124 -10.26 -1.80 -14.40
N ALA A 125 -10.92 -2.86 -14.86
CA ALA A 125 -10.54 -4.22 -14.51
C ALA A 125 -9.38 -4.65 -15.41
N GLY A 126 -8.47 -5.46 -14.89
CA GLY A 126 -7.37 -5.95 -15.70
C GLY A 126 -6.63 -7.09 -15.03
N GLU A 127 -5.43 -7.34 -15.55
CA GLU A 127 -4.52 -8.35 -15.05
C GLU A 127 -3.10 -7.79 -14.93
N VAL A 128 -2.40 -8.17 -13.87
CA VAL A 128 -0.96 -7.93 -13.69
C VAL A 128 -0.32 -9.24 -13.29
N ALA A 129 0.69 -9.69 -14.04
CA ALA A 129 1.41 -10.95 -13.78
C ALA A 129 0.49 -12.16 -13.53
N GLY A 130 -0.58 -12.32 -14.32
CA GLY A 130 -1.53 -13.42 -14.19
C GLY A 130 -2.58 -13.26 -13.08
N ARG A 131 -2.62 -12.12 -12.39
CA ARG A 131 -3.53 -11.86 -11.28
C ARG A 131 -4.56 -10.80 -11.62
N SER A 132 -5.82 -11.05 -11.27
CA SER A 132 -6.89 -10.07 -11.46
C SER A 132 -6.67 -8.85 -10.57
N VAL A 133 -6.75 -7.68 -11.18
CA VAL A 133 -6.55 -6.39 -10.51
C VAL A 133 -7.69 -5.42 -10.82
N TRP A 134 -7.84 -4.43 -9.95
CA TRP A 134 -8.47 -3.17 -10.32
C TRP A 134 -7.42 -2.08 -10.45
N TRP A 135 -7.51 -1.36 -11.54
CA TRP A 135 -6.74 -0.16 -11.78
C TRP A 135 -7.59 1.08 -11.53
N ALA A 136 -6.94 2.14 -11.10
CA ALA A 136 -7.47 3.49 -11.13
C ALA A 136 -6.32 4.45 -11.39
N ARG A 137 -6.64 5.61 -11.96
CA ARG A 137 -5.70 6.73 -12.02
C ARG A 137 -5.88 7.57 -10.76
N ALA A 138 -4.76 7.96 -10.18
CA ALA A 138 -4.68 8.54 -8.85
C ALA A 138 -3.88 9.84 -8.85
N VAL A 139 -4.49 10.88 -8.28
CA VAL A 139 -3.86 12.20 -8.08
C VAL A 139 -3.92 12.55 -6.59
N PRO A 140 -2.78 12.60 -5.89
CA PRO A 140 -2.72 13.12 -4.53
C PRO A 140 -3.22 14.57 -4.48
N VAL A 141 -4.09 14.89 -3.52
CA VAL A 141 -4.63 16.24 -3.31
C VAL A 141 -4.56 16.64 -1.85
N GLU A 142 -5.04 17.84 -1.51
CA GLU A 142 -5.17 18.27 -0.12
C GLU A 142 -5.94 17.23 0.71
N GLY A 143 -5.37 16.85 1.86
CA GLY A 143 -5.86 15.76 2.69
C GLY A 143 -5.28 14.38 2.36
N TYR A 144 -4.35 14.26 1.41
CA TYR A 144 -3.54 13.05 1.23
C TYR A 144 -2.75 12.77 2.52
N ASP A 145 -2.93 11.56 3.07
CA ASP A 145 -2.32 11.12 4.33
C ASP A 145 -1.45 9.89 4.03
N PRO A 146 -0.22 10.10 3.52
CA PRO A 146 0.68 9.01 3.17
C PRO A 146 1.20 8.30 4.41
N THR A 147 1.51 7.01 4.27
CA THR A 147 2.10 6.18 5.34
C THR A 147 3.44 6.77 5.85
N CYS A 148 4.25 7.35 4.94
CA CYS A 148 5.29 8.32 5.27
C CYS A 148 5.30 9.42 4.21
N SER A 149 5.37 10.69 4.63
CA SER A 149 5.60 11.84 3.73
C SER A 149 6.92 11.73 2.96
N CYS A 150 7.94 11.13 3.60
CA CYS A 150 9.28 10.91 3.07
C CYS A 150 9.39 9.82 2.00
N CYS A 151 8.47 8.85 2.02
CA CYS A 151 8.45 7.65 1.16
C CYS A 151 7.00 7.28 0.83
N PRO A 152 6.24 8.19 0.21
CA PRO A 152 4.81 8.01 -0.07
C PRO A 152 4.62 6.94 -1.15
N LEU A 153 3.45 6.31 -1.21
CA LEU A 153 3.09 5.45 -2.33
C LEU A 153 3.03 6.25 -3.64
N LEU A 154 2.50 7.48 -3.55
CA LEU A 154 2.31 8.41 -4.67
C LEU A 154 3.16 9.67 -4.44
N TRP A 155 4.38 9.67 -4.97
CA TRP A 155 5.27 10.82 -4.88
C TRP A 155 4.66 12.02 -5.62
N SER A 156 4.54 13.14 -4.91
CA SER A 156 3.86 14.33 -5.42
C SER A 156 4.32 15.59 -4.69
N ARG A 157 3.92 16.75 -5.22
CA ARG A 157 4.09 18.02 -4.50
C ARG A 157 3.40 18.01 -3.13
N VAL A 158 2.29 17.28 -2.99
CA VAL A 158 1.57 17.19 -1.71
C VAL A 158 2.43 16.47 -0.67
N SER A 159 3.01 15.31 -1.01
CA SER A 159 3.87 14.57 -0.09
C SER A 159 5.14 15.35 0.27
N ASP A 160 5.76 16.02 -0.69
CA ASP A 160 6.98 16.82 -0.43
C ASP A 160 6.69 18.03 0.47
N ARG A 161 5.53 18.67 0.33
CA ARG A 161 5.10 19.74 1.26
C ARG A 161 4.85 19.22 2.66
N LEU A 162 4.25 18.03 2.79
CA LEU A 162 4.07 17.38 4.09
C LEU A 162 5.41 17.06 4.76
N GLU A 163 6.41 16.63 3.98
CA GLU A 163 7.73 16.28 4.48
C GLU A 163 8.57 17.51 4.86
N TYR A 164 8.65 18.49 3.96
CA TYR A 164 9.61 19.59 4.07
C TYR A 164 8.99 20.93 4.53
N GLY A 165 7.67 21.00 4.61
CA GLY A 165 6.93 22.22 4.91
C GLY A 165 6.83 23.19 3.72
N GLU A 166 6.01 24.24 3.88
CA GLU A 166 5.71 25.24 2.84
C GLU A 166 6.91 26.14 2.47
N GLU A 167 7.92 26.23 3.34
CA GLU A 167 9.09 27.09 3.13
C GLU A 167 10.11 26.49 2.16
N ARG A 168 10.01 25.18 1.88
CA ARG A 168 10.92 24.51 0.95
C ARG A 168 10.64 24.98 -0.47
N ASP A 169 11.68 25.45 -1.16
CA ASP A 169 11.60 25.72 -2.59
C ASP A 169 11.47 24.40 -3.37
N LEU A 170 10.28 24.15 -3.90
CA LEU A 170 9.94 23.01 -4.76
C LEU A 170 9.82 23.43 -6.23
N THR A 171 10.38 24.59 -6.60
CA THR A 171 10.42 25.07 -7.98
C THR A 171 11.36 24.20 -8.80
N GLY A 172 10.96 23.87 -10.03
CA GLY A 172 11.76 23.04 -10.94
C GLY A 172 11.70 21.54 -10.68
N ILE A 173 10.99 21.08 -9.65
CA ILE A 173 10.69 19.66 -9.48
C ILE A 173 9.54 19.28 -10.41
N ASP A 174 9.79 18.30 -11.27
CA ASP A 174 8.83 17.77 -12.25
C ASP A 174 8.07 16.58 -11.66
N TYR A 175 6.99 16.89 -10.94
CA TYR A 175 6.13 15.89 -10.31
C TYR A 175 5.18 15.25 -11.32
N PRO A 176 4.84 13.96 -11.14
CA PRO A 176 3.79 13.33 -11.93
C PRO A 176 2.44 14.05 -11.76
N SER A 177 1.72 14.26 -12.85
CA SER A 177 0.35 14.78 -12.88
C SER A 177 -0.65 13.76 -12.35
N ALA A 178 -0.38 12.47 -12.54
CA ALA A 178 -1.13 11.36 -11.96
C ALA A 178 -0.30 10.06 -11.96
N HIS A 179 -0.84 9.05 -11.29
CA HIS A 179 -0.29 7.70 -11.22
C HIS A 179 -1.37 6.68 -11.62
N ASP A 180 -1.04 5.76 -12.52
CA ASP A 180 -1.86 4.56 -12.73
C ASP A 180 -1.49 3.52 -11.65
N VAL A 181 -2.46 3.12 -10.85
CA VAL A 181 -2.28 2.24 -9.69
C VAL A 181 -3.11 0.97 -9.84
N ALA A 182 -2.51 -0.19 -9.62
CA ALA A 182 -3.19 -1.49 -9.67
C ALA A 182 -3.25 -2.14 -8.28
N LEU A 183 -4.46 -2.48 -7.82
CA LEU A 183 -4.71 -3.28 -6.62
C LEU A 183 -5.02 -4.74 -7.00
N ASP A 184 -4.31 -5.68 -6.39
CA ASP A 184 -4.64 -7.10 -6.51
C ASP A 184 -5.94 -7.42 -5.78
N LEU A 185 -6.90 -8.06 -6.47
CA LEU A 185 -8.19 -8.37 -5.87
C LEU A 185 -8.09 -9.40 -4.75
N GLY A 186 -7.11 -10.30 -4.82
CA GLY A 186 -6.89 -11.31 -3.79
C GLY A 186 -6.45 -10.69 -2.47
N THR A 187 -5.41 -9.86 -2.52
CA THR A 187 -4.68 -9.38 -1.35
C THR A 187 -5.05 -7.96 -0.93
N GLY A 188 -5.57 -7.13 -1.85
CA GLY A 188 -5.74 -5.70 -1.65
C GLY A 188 -4.43 -4.91 -1.63
N ALA A 189 -3.28 -5.55 -1.89
CA ALA A 189 -1.99 -4.88 -2.02
C ALA A 189 -1.88 -4.18 -3.39
N VAL A 190 -1.06 -3.15 -3.46
CA VAL A 190 -0.74 -2.50 -4.74
C VAL A 190 0.33 -3.33 -5.44
N VAL A 191 0.05 -3.78 -6.66
CA VAL A 191 0.97 -4.60 -7.47
C VAL A 191 1.70 -3.80 -8.55
N ARG A 192 1.22 -2.59 -8.83
CA ARG A 192 1.85 -1.69 -9.79
C ARG A 192 1.52 -0.23 -9.49
N VAL A 193 2.53 0.63 -9.60
CA VAL A 193 2.36 2.08 -9.74
C VAL A 193 3.17 2.56 -10.94
N VAL A 194 2.54 3.36 -11.79
CA VAL A 194 3.17 3.97 -12.96
C VAL A 194 2.85 5.47 -12.99
N PRO A 195 3.82 6.35 -12.73
CA PRO A 195 3.70 7.78 -13.02
C PRO A 195 3.40 8.01 -14.50
N LEU A 196 2.44 8.87 -14.84
CA LEU A 196 2.10 9.15 -16.24
C LEU A 196 3.13 10.02 -16.94
N ASP A 197 3.73 10.94 -16.20
CA ASP A 197 4.72 11.93 -16.63
C ASP A 197 5.63 12.30 -15.45
N GLY A 198 6.36 13.40 -15.56
CA GLY A 198 7.34 13.84 -14.57
C GLY A 198 8.67 13.10 -14.65
N ASP A 199 9.54 13.37 -13.68
CA ASP A 199 10.67 12.49 -13.38
C ASP A 199 10.06 11.18 -12.87
N ARG A 200 10.20 10.07 -13.64
CA ARG A 200 9.52 8.78 -13.42
C ARG A 200 9.86 8.07 -12.09
N ARG A 201 10.42 8.80 -11.12
CA ARG A 201 10.51 8.42 -9.71
C ARG A 201 9.14 7.97 -9.20
N GLY A 202 9.17 6.96 -8.33
CA GLY A 202 7.95 6.37 -7.78
C GLY A 202 7.30 5.29 -8.66
N ALA A 203 7.88 4.95 -9.82
CA ALA A 203 7.48 3.72 -10.52
C ALA A 203 8.02 2.48 -9.79
N TRP A 204 7.15 1.51 -9.53
CA TRP A 204 7.54 0.25 -8.91
C TRP A 204 6.49 -0.84 -9.20
N SER A 205 6.86 -2.10 -8.95
CA SER A 205 5.98 -3.26 -9.09
C SER A 205 6.19 -4.29 -7.99
N LEU A 206 5.11 -4.99 -7.68
CA LEU A 206 5.09 -6.13 -6.78
C LEU A 206 4.39 -7.30 -7.47
N ASP A 207 5.12 -8.39 -7.70
CA ASP A 207 4.53 -9.65 -8.14
C ASP A 207 4.20 -10.49 -6.91
N VAL A 208 2.95 -10.95 -6.77
CA VAL A 208 2.56 -11.90 -5.73
C VAL A 208 2.89 -13.32 -6.22
N LEU A 209 3.84 -13.97 -5.56
CA LEU A 209 4.32 -15.32 -5.87
C LEU A 209 3.48 -16.39 -5.17
N ALA A 210 3.10 -16.15 -3.91
CA ALA A 210 2.21 -17.00 -3.14
C ALA A 210 1.44 -16.17 -2.10
N VAL A 211 0.24 -16.62 -1.74
CA VAL A 211 -0.61 -15.97 -0.72
C VAL A 211 -1.38 -17.01 0.06
N ASP A 212 -1.42 -16.86 1.38
CA ASP A 212 -2.40 -17.53 2.24
C ASP A 212 -3.47 -16.51 2.66
N VAL A 213 -4.69 -16.71 2.18
CA VAL A 213 -5.82 -15.79 2.44
C VAL A 213 -6.41 -16.01 3.83
N VAL A 214 -6.96 -14.96 4.43
CA VAL A 214 -7.76 -15.11 5.64
C VAL A 214 -9.11 -15.71 5.23
N GLY A 215 -9.36 -16.96 5.63
CA GLY A 215 -10.67 -17.62 5.48
C GLY A 215 -11.69 -17.11 6.48
#